data_AF-A0A820IGU1-F1
#
_entry.id   AF-A0A820IGU1-F1
#
_cell.length_a   1.000
_cell.length_b   1.000
_cell.length_c   1.000
_cell.angle_alpha   90.00
_cell.angle_beta   90.00
_cell.angle_gamma   90.00
#
_symmetry.space_group_name_H-M   'P 1'
#
loop_
_entity.id
_entity.type
_entity.pdbx_description
1 polymer ?
#
loop_
_entity_poly.entity_id
_entity_poly.type
_entity_poly.pdbx_seq_one_letter_code
_entity_poly.pdbx_strand_id
1 'polypeptide(L)'
;NVHNVSTGLFPYLENVSYREYNYAKDHYTPWHSSSLAENRFEKICREDPFGLILQTSWRIIRTYPDGFRQDSSNHNAVYAWNYGIQMAALNFQNEDDIMPLSYGKFLDNGGCGYILKPNYLINAYKTRYSPLDSQLNLDFPQVLTLTIISAQFLSRSNSTIFDIPDPYVLVSIHGLPCDHQTRKTKVIQNNGLDPIWNEKISFRIKYPKMALVYFSVYDYDAFTSDDKLAHFCLPLTMMQTGYRHIHLRTKNNDSTHSTIFVHVDIENDDENIFSTRL
;
A
#
# COMPACT_ATOMS: atom_id res chain seq x y z
N ASN A 1 -39.27 11.75 4.24
CA ASN A 1 -39.15 12.13 5.66
C ASN A 1 -38.03 11.35 6.33
N VAL A 2 -36.78 11.65 5.97
CA VAL A 2 -35.64 11.35 6.87
C VAL A 2 -35.79 12.37 8.00
N HIS A 3 -36.17 11.91 9.19
CA HIS A 3 -36.52 12.80 10.29
C HIS A 3 -35.38 13.78 10.61
N ASN A 4 -35.72 15.07 10.73
CA ASN A 4 -34.90 16.25 11.04
C ASN A 4 -33.98 16.14 12.28
N VAL A 5 -34.00 15.02 13.00
CA VAL A 5 -33.12 14.76 14.15
C VAL A 5 -31.75 14.23 13.70
N SER A 6 -31.68 13.54 12.55
CA SER A 6 -30.44 12.93 12.04
C SER A 6 -29.52 13.89 11.26
N THR A 7 -30.09 14.94 10.65
CA THR A 7 -29.34 15.91 9.83
C THR A 7 -28.51 16.88 10.67
N GLY A 8 -28.84 17.07 11.96
CA GLY A 8 -28.07 17.91 12.89
C GLY A 8 -26.84 17.24 13.51
N LEU A 9 -26.64 15.93 13.30
CA LEU A 9 -25.57 15.14 13.94
C LEU A 9 -24.26 15.07 13.13
N PHE A 10 -24.28 15.45 11.85
CA PHE A 10 -23.13 15.32 10.95
C PHE A 10 -22.78 16.65 10.25
N PRO A 11 -22.43 17.71 11.01
CA PRO A 11 -22.11 19.02 10.41
C PRO A 11 -20.90 19.00 9.46
N TYR A 12 -20.09 17.92 9.46
CA TYR A 12 -18.82 17.86 8.74
C TYR A 12 -18.72 16.74 7.68
N LEU A 13 -19.75 15.90 7.51
CA LEU A 13 -19.76 14.78 6.54
C LEU A 13 -21.18 14.53 5.98
N GLU A 14 -21.76 15.54 5.33
CA GLU A 14 -23.04 15.39 4.64
C GLU A 14 -22.85 14.57 3.35
N ASN A 15 -23.62 13.49 3.19
CA ASN A 15 -23.48 12.60 2.04
C ASN A 15 -24.20 13.17 0.81
N VAL A 16 -23.46 13.35 -0.29
CA VAL A 16 -23.98 13.79 -1.58
C VAL A 16 -23.56 12.83 -2.70
N SER A 17 -24.37 12.78 -3.75
CA SER A 17 -24.02 12.01 -4.97
C SER A 17 -22.73 12.53 -5.60
N TYR A 18 -21.85 11.64 -6.03
CA TYR A 18 -20.67 12.06 -6.79
C TYR A 18 -21.07 12.70 -8.12
N ARG A 19 -20.43 13.83 -8.43
CA ARG A 19 -20.52 14.58 -9.68
C ARG A 19 -19.11 14.97 -10.13
N GLU A 20 -18.94 15.25 -11.42
CA GLU A 20 -17.67 15.68 -12.00
C GLU A 20 -17.15 16.98 -11.37
N TYR A 21 -15.86 17.25 -11.54
CA TYR A 21 -15.18 18.31 -10.78
C TYR A 21 -15.81 19.69 -10.96
N ASN A 22 -16.16 20.07 -12.20
CA ASN A 22 -16.73 21.39 -12.47
C ASN A 22 -18.07 21.59 -11.74
N TYR A 23 -18.96 20.61 -11.81
CA TYR A 23 -20.22 20.66 -11.06
C TYR A 23 -19.95 20.75 -9.55
N ALA A 24 -19.09 19.88 -9.05
CA ALA A 24 -18.83 19.80 -7.62
C ALA A 24 -18.18 21.07 -7.07
N LYS A 25 -17.29 21.70 -7.83
CA LYS A 25 -16.66 22.97 -7.47
C LYS A 25 -17.68 24.09 -7.25
N ASP A 26 -18.74 24.12 -8.07
CA ASP A 26 -19.73 25.19 -8.05
C ASP A 26 -20.88 24.93 -7.05
N HIS A 27 -21.14 23.65 -6.72
CA HIS A 27 -22.33 23.26 -5.95
C HIS A 27 -22.03 22.58 -4.61
N TYR A 28 -20.79 22.13 -4.37
CA TYR A 28 -20.42 21.44 -3.13
C TYR A 28 -19.45 22.23 -2.26
N THR A 29 -19.46 21.86 -0.98
CA THR A 29 -18.63 22.44 0.08
C THR A 29 -17.68 21.38 0.63
N PRO A 30 -16.65 21.77 1.42
CA PRO A 30 -15.70 20.80 1.97
C PRO A 30 -16.30 19.71 2.87
N TRP A 31 -17.45 19.96 3.50
CA TRP A 31 -18.17 18.99 4.34
C TRP A 31 -19.08 18.04 3.56
N HIS A 32 -19.25 18.24 2.25
CA HIS A 32 -19.93 17.28 1.39
C HIS A 32 -19.00 16.11 1.04
N SER A 33 -19.45 14.90 1.34
CA SER A 33 -18.73 13.65 1.07
C SER A 33 -19.50 12.77 0.08
N SER A 34 -18.77 12.00 -0.74
CA SER A 34 -19.37 11.06 -1.68
C SER A 34 -18.84 9.64 -1.46
N SER A 35 -19.72 8.65 -1.63
CA SER A 35 -19.38 7.23 -1.58
C SER A 35 -19.43 6.63 -2.98
N LEU A 36 -18.38 5.92 -3.37
CA LEU A 36 -18.24 5.26 -4.67
C LEU A 36 -18.07 3.75 -4.45
N ALA A 37 -18.88 2.94 -5.11
CA ALA A 37 -18.57 1.52 -5.26
C ALA A 37 -17.30 1.38 -6.12
N GLU A 38 -16.51 0.34 -5.87
CA GLU A 38 -15.26 0.03 -6.57
C GLU A 38 -15.37 0.19 -8.10
N ASN A 39 -16.37 -0.44 -8.73
CA ASN A 39 -16.58 -0.38 -10.18
C ASN A 39 -16.80 1.05 -10.71
N ARG A 40 -17.53 1.88 -9.95
CA ARG A 40 -17.80 3.28 -10.29
C ARG A 40 -16.55 4.12 -10.09
N PHE A 41 -15.81 3.89 -9.01
CA PHE A 41 -14.53 4.54 -8.76
C PHE A 41 -13.54 4.24 -9.91
N GLU A 42 -13.41 2.99 -10.32
CA GLU A 42 -12.54 2.60 -11.44
C GLU A 42 -12.96 3.22 -12.76
N LYS A 43 -14.27 3.30 -13.02
CA LYS A 43 -14.81 3.98 -14.20
C LYS A 43 -14.39 5.46 -14.22
N ILE A 44 -14.55 6.16 -13.09
CA ILE A 44 -14.13 7.56 -12.95
C ILE A 44 -12.62 7.71 -13.16
N CYS A 45 -11.80 6.79 -12.65
CA CYS A 45 -10.35 6.81 -12.88
C CYS A 45 -9.98 6.73 -14.37
N ARG A 46 -10.81 6.07 -15.20
CA ARG A 46 -10.59 5.97 -16.64
C ARG A 46 -11.10 7.20 -17.41
N GLU A 47 -12.21 7.79 -16.97
CA GLU A 47 -12.91 8.85 -17.69
C GLU A 47 -12.47 10.26 -17.25
N ASP A 48 -12.29 10.49 -15.95
CA ASP A 48 -11.92 11.79 -15.35
C ASP A 48 -10.94 11.63 -14.16
N PRO A 49 -9.73 11.07 -14.39
CA PRO A 49 -8.74 10.85 -13.34
C PRO A 49 -8.32 12.15 -12.64
N PHE A 50 -8.09 13.21 -13.41
CA PHE A 50 -7.62 14.48 -12.86
C PHE A 50 -8.71 15.21 -12.09
N GLY A 51 -9.95 15.22 -12.59
CA GLY A 51 -11.08 15.80 -11.86
C GLY A 51 -11.33 15.08 -10.53
N LEU A 52 -11.17 13.75 -10.46
CA LEU A 52 -11.24 13.02 -9.20
C LEU A 52 -10.17 13.49 -8.20
N ILE A 53 -8.90 13.56 -8.63
CA ILE A 53 -7.78 13.99 -7.78
C ILE A 53 -7.99 15.43 -7.29
N LEU A 54 -8.49 16.31 -8.16
CA LEU A 54 -8.86 17.67 -7.77
C LEU A 54 -9.93 17.67 -6.68
N GLN A 55 -10.97 16.83 -6.79
CA GLN A 55 -11.99 16.73 -5.74
C GLN A 55 -11.45 16.19 -4.42
N THR A 56 -10.60 15.15 -4.45
CA THR A 56 -10.03 14.59 -3.23
C THR A 56 -9.07 15.55 -2.51
N SER A 57 -8.58 16.59 -3.18
CA SER A 57 -7.71 17.60 -2.55
C SER A 57 -8.41 18.50 -1.52
N TRP A 58 -9.73 18.70 -1.63
CA TRP A 58 -10.48 19.64 -0.77
C TRP A 58 -11.72 19.05 -0.11
N ARG A 59 -12.08 17.80 -0.43
CA ARG A 59 -13.18 17.08 0.23
C ARG A 59 -12.95 15.58 0.29
N ILE A 60 -13.70 14.94 1.16
CA ILE A 60 -13.55 13.52 1.48
C ILE A 60 -14.36 12.68 0.50
N ILE A 61 -13.73 11.65 -0.03
CA ILE A 61 -14.41 10.64 -0.84
C ILE A 61 -14.13 9.27 -0.22
N ARG A 62 -15.19 8.46 -0.15
CA ARG A 62 -15.14 7.06 0.29
C ARG A 62 -15.26 6.13 -0.90
N THR A 63 -14.40 5.12 -0.98
CA THR A 63 -14.60 3.95 -1.84
C THR A 63 -14.88 2.71 -1.00
N TYR A 64 -15.61 1.74 -1.54
CA TYR A 64 -15.94 0.50 -0.85
C TYR A 64 -16.08 -0.68 -1.84
N PRO A 65 -15.91 -1.93 -1.37
CA PRO A 65 -15.98 -3.11 -2.22
C PRO A 65 -17.34 -3.21 -2.92
N ASP A 66 -17.34 -3.72 -4.16
CA ASP A 66 -18.58 -3.90 -4.91
C ASP A 66 -19.52 -4.91 -4.21
N GLY A 67 -20.84 -4.70 -4.31
CA GLY A 67 -21.85 -5.59 -3.72
C GLY A 67 -21.84 -7.02 -4.30
N PHE A 68 -21.23 -7.23 -5.47
CA PHE A 68 -21.03 -8.56 -6.05
C PHE A 68 -19.94 -9.38 -5.32
N ARG A 69 -19.09 -8.76 -4.48
CA ARG A 69 -18.09 -9.45 -3.65
C ARG A 69 -18.74 -10.11 -2.43
N GLN A 70 -19.56 -11.13 -2.70
CA GLN A 70 -20.27 -11.90 -1.66
C GLN A 70 -19.32 -12.71 -0.78
N ASP A 71 -18.10 -12.98 -1.25
CA ASP A 71 -17.01 -13.62 -0.51
C ASP A 71 -16.29 -12.68 0.45
N SER A 72 -16.70 -11.40 0.53
CA SER A 72 -16.05 -10.35 1.31
C SER A 72 -14.59 -10.05 0.89
N SER A 73 -14.19 -10.41 -0.34
CA SER A 73 -12.90 -10.00 -0.90
C SER A 73 -12.74 -8.47 -0.90
N ASN A 74 -11.51 -8.00 -0.74
CA ASN A 74 -11.19 -6.58 -0.76
C ASN A 74 -10.89 -6.07 -2.17
N HIS A 75 -11.19 -4.79 -2.38
CA HIS A 75 -10.73 -4.05 -3.54
C HIS A 75 -9.31 -3.52 -3.32
N ASN A 76 -8.64 -3.09 -4.38
CA ASN A 76 -7.28 -2.56 -4.29
C ASN A 76 -7.26 -1.15 -3.63
N ALA A 77 -7.00 -1.09 -2.33
CA ALA A 77 -6.91 0.17 -1.58
C ALA A 77 -5.73 1.07 -2.03
N VAL A 78 -4.62 0.47 -2.48
CA VAL A 78 -3.47 1.22 -3.01
C VAL A 78 -3.86 2.00 -4.25
N TYR A 79 -4.66 1.38 -5.13
CA TYR A 79 -5.20 2.06 -6.30
C TYR A 79 -6.05 3.28 -5.88
N ALA A 80 -6.91 3.15 -4.87
CA ALA A 80 -7.68 4.28 -4.34
C ALA A 80 -6.79 5.41 -3.78
N TRP A 81 -5.77 5.07 -2.97
CA TRP A 81 -4.85 6.06 -2.40
C TRP A 81 -4.04 6.80 -3.47
N ASN A 82 -3.71 6.14 -4.59
CA ASN A 82 -3.01 6.78 -5.71
C ASN A 82 -3.81 7.92 -6.35
N TYR A 83 -5.14 7.94 -6.23
CA TYR A 83 -6.02 9.03 -6.67
C TYR A 83 -6.40 9.99 -5.52
N GLY A 84 -5.76 9.86 -4.37
CA GLY A 84 -5.97 10.73 -3.22
C GLY A 84 -7.23 10.44 -2.40
N ILE A 85 -7.93 9.32 -2.67
CA ILE A 85 -9.08 8.85 -1.90
C ILE A 85 -8.62 8.60 -0.46
N GLN A 86 -9.33 9.18 0.50
CA GLN A 86 -8.96 9.14 1.91
C GLN A 86 -9.56 7.93 2.62
N MET A 87 -10.82 7.61 2.30
CA MET A 87 -11.57 6.53 2.95
C MET A 87 -11.70 5.33 2.00
N ALA A 88 -10.64 4.53 1.88
CA ALA A 88 -10.71 3.24 1.19
C ALA A 88 -11.22 2.17 2.15
N ALA A 89 -12.53 1.91 2.16
CA ALA A 89 -13.15 0.98 3.09
C ALA A 89 -12.87 -0.47 2.68
N LEU A 90 -12.41 -1.28 3.62
CA LEU A 90 -12.09 -2.69 3.44
C LEU A 90 -12.91 -3.55 4.40
N ASN A 91 -13.07 -4.82 4.05
CA ASN A 91 -13.64 -5.88 4.86
C ASN A 91 -12.54 -6.41 5.81
N PHE A 92 -12.39 -5.77 6.97
CA PHE A 92 -11.35 -6.13 7.96
C PHE A 92 -11.47 -7.56 8.50
N GLN A 93 -12.63 -8.19 8.37
CA GLN A 93 -12.84 -9.59 8.73
C GLN A 93 -12.18 -10.59 7.75
N ASN A 94 -11.73 -10.12 6.58
CA ASN A 94 -11.14 -10.96 5.54
C ASN A 94 -9.66 -10.62 5.34
N GLU A 95 -8.78 -11.50 5.83
CA GLU A 95 -7.31 -11.38 5.73
C GLU A 95 -6.79 -11.82 4.35
N ASP A 96 -7.12 -11.04 3.32
CA ASP A 96 -6.63 -11.23 1.96
C ASP A 96 -5.32 -10.45 1.68
N ASP A 97 -4.84 -10.46 0.43
CA ASP A 97 -3.57 -9.82 0.07
C ASP A 97 -3.57 -8.29 0.17
N ILE A 98 -4.74 -7.65 0.34
CA ILE A 98 -4.84 -6.19 0.48
C ILE A 98 -4.67 -5.77 1.95
N MET A 99 -5.17 -6.56 2.89
CA MET A 99 -5.10 -6.24 4.33
C MET A 99 -3.68 -5.95 4.84
N PRO A 100 -2.63 -6.72 4.47
CA PRO A 100 -1.25 -6.40 4.80
C PRO A 100 -0.83 -4.98 4.40
N LEU A 101 -1.24 -4.53 3.22
CA LEU A 101 -0.92 -3.20 2.70
C LEU A 101 -1.64 -2.10 3.49
N SER A 102 -2.88 -2.37 3.93
CA SER A 102 -3.63 -1.48 4.81
C SER A 102 -2.97 -1.36 6.18
N TYR A 103 -2.72 -2.47 6.85
CA TYR A 103 -2.04 -2.47 8.14
C TYR A 103 -0.69 -1.77 8.05
N GLY A 104 0.12 -2.11 7.04
CA GLY A 104 1.43 -1.51 6.82
C GLY A 104 1.35 0.00 6.60
N LYS A 105 0.47 0.47 5.71
CA LYS A 105 0.30 1.90 5.46
C LYS A 105 0.00 2.67 6.75
N PHE A 106 -0.94 2.17 7.55
CA PHE A 106 -1.40 2.81 8.77
C PHE A 106 -0.49 2.60 9.98
N LEU A 107 0.70 2.01 9.84
CA LEU A 107 1.76 2.12 10.84
C LEU A 107 2.32 3.55 10.95
N ASP A 108 2.23 4.33 9.86
CA ASP A 108 2.71 5.70 9.83
C ASP A 108 1.93 6.59 10.80
N ASN A 109 2.53 7.73 11.15
CA ASN A 109 1.96 8.72 12.06
C ASN A 109 1.50 8.08 13.40
N GLY A 110 2.33 7.18 13.92
CA GLY A 110 2.11 6.53 15.22
C GLY A 110 0.88 5.61 15.28
N GLY A 111 0.40 5.10 14.14
CA GLY A 111 -0.72 4.17 14.15
C GLY A 111 -2.10 4.80 14.37
N CYS A 112 -2.23 6.13 14.28
CA CYS A 112 -3.46 6.82 14.66
C CYS A 112 -4.62 6.68 13.66
N GLY A 113 -4.39 6.05 12.50
CA GLY A 113 -5.37 5.89 11.43
C GLY A 113 -5.47 7.08 10.46
N TYR A 114 -4.67 8.14 10.64
CA TYR A 114 -4.63 9.30 9.76
C TYR A 114 -3.21 9.58 9.28
N ILE A 115 -3.03 9.69 7.97
CA ILE A 115 -1.74 9.95 7.32
C ILE A 115 -1.89 11.15 6.40
N LEU A 116 -0.98 12.10 6.52
CA LEU A 116 -0.97 13.27 5.64
C LEU A 116 -0.65 12.85 4.21
N LYS A 117 -1.50 13.26 3.26
CA LYS A 117 -1.24 13.02 1.83
C LYS A 117 0.02 13.76 1.38
N PRO A 118 0.78 13.23 0.41
CA PRO A 118 1.87 13.97 -0.22
C PRO A 118 1.40 15.30 -0.83
N ASN A 119 2.30 16.28 -0.88
CA ASN A 119 1.95 17.64 -1.26
C ASN A 119 1.37 17.74 -2.68
N TYR A 120 1.76 16.83 -3.59
CA TYR A 120 1.24 16.78 -4.95
C TYR A 120 -0.20 16.25 -5.06
N LEU A 121 -0.72 15.55 -4.04
CA LEU A 121 -2.13 15.18 -3.93
C LEU A 121 -2.95 16.26 -3.19
N ILE A 122 -2.32 17.03 -2.30
CA ILE A 122 -2.96 18.17 -1.60
C ILE A 122 -3.08 19.38 -2.54
N ASN A 123 -2.03 19.68 -3.31
CA ASN A 123 -1.96 20.81 -4.23
C ASN A 123 -2.12 20.36 -5.70
N ALA A 124 -3.02 19.41 -5.96
CA ALA A 124 -3.23 18.78 -7.26
C ALA A 124 -3.44 19.78 -8.42
N TYR A 125 -4.08 20.93 -8.14
CA TYR A 125 -4.25 22.00 -9.14
C TYR A 125 -2.93 22.64 -9.58
N LYS A 126 -1.89 22.65 -8.75
CA LYS A 126 -0.57 23.18 -9.12
C LYS A 126 0.32 22.11 -9.73
N THR A 127 0.31 20.92 -9.12
CA THR A 127 1.24 19.85 -9.47
C THR A 127 0.87 19.09 -10.74
N ARG A 128 -0.40 19.14 -11.18
CA ARG A 128 -0.91 18.35 -12.32
C ARG A 128 -0.60 16.86 -12.15
N TYR A 129 -0.52 16.39 -10.90
CA TYR A 129 -0.22 15.00 -10.57
C TYR A 129 -1.20 14.05 -11.27
N SER A 130 -0.66 12.96 -11.82
CA SER A 130 -1.42 11.85 -12.36
C SER A 130 -0.74 10.55 -11.95
N PRO A 131 -1.48 9.55 -11.45
CA PRO A 131 -0.90 8.28 -11.04
C PRO A 131 -0.41 7.42 -12.21
N LEU A 132 -0.81 7.75 -13.44
CA LEU A 132 -0.40 7.06 -14.65
C LEU A 132 0.73 7.80 -15.40
N ASP A 133 0.97 9.06 -15.05
CA ASP A 133 2.02 9.86 -15.68
C ASP A 133 3.27 9.90 -14.79
N SER A 134 4.30 9.20 -15.25
CA SER A 134 5.60 9.16 -14.57
C SER A 134 6.58 10.21 -15.09
N GLN A 135 6.17 11.17 -15.94
CA GLN A 135 7.10 12.17 -16.48
C GLN A 135 7.42 13.28 -15.47
N LEU A 136 6.49 13.62 -14.58
CA LEU A 136 6.68 14.69 -13.61
C LEU A 136 7.60 14.23 -12.46
N ASN A 137 8.52 15.10 -12.04
CA ASN A 137 9.37 14.90 -10.87
C ASN A 137 8.76 15.65 -9.67
N LEU A 138 7.78 15.03 -9.01
CA LEU A 138 7.03 15.64 -7.89
C LEU A 138 7.49 15.18 -6.50
N ASP A 139 8.46 14.27 -6.45
CA ASP A 139 9.11 13.78 -5.24
C ASP A 139 10.61 13.62 -5.48
N PHE A 140 11.34 13.17 -4.47
CA PHE A 140 12.77 12.86 -4.56
C PHE A 140 12.96 11.36 -4.77
N PRO A 141 13.31 10.88 -5.98
CA PRO A 141 13.51 9.46 -6.23
C PRO A 141 14.60 8.87 -5.32
N GLN A 142 14.44 7.61 -4.95
CA GLN A 142 15.37 6.89 -4.07
C GLN A 142 15.70 5.51 -4.62
N VAL A 143 16.90 5.02 -4.32
CA VAL A 143 17.28 3.63 -4.50
C VAL A 143 17.25 2.95 -3.14
N LEU A 144 16.37 1.95 -3.01
CA LEU A 144 16.34 1.05 -1.86
C LEU A 144 17.18 -0.19 -2.19
N THR A 145 18.25 -0.40 -1.43
CA THR A 145 19.07 -1.62 -1.51
C THR A 145 18.91 -2.43 -0.23
N LEU A 146 18.50 -3.68 -0.38
CA LEU A 146 18.32 -4.63 0.72
C LEU A 146 19.30 -5.77 0.56
N THR A 147 20.11 -6.02 1.59
CA THR A 147 20.78 -7.31 1.73
C THR A 147 19.90 -8.18 2.63
N ILE A 148 19.24 -9.17 2.04
CA ILE A 148 18.47 -10.19 2.76
C ILE A 148 19.46 -11.22 3.30
N ILE A 149 19.77 -11.14 4.61
CA ILE A 149 20.84 -11.92 5.23
C ILE A 149 20.31 -13.28 5.63
N SER A 150 19.32 -13.31 6.52
CA SER A 150 18.76 -14.55 7.07
C SER A 150 17.34 -14.35 7.59
N ALA A 151 16.67 -15.43 7.98
CA ALA A 151 15.46 -15.38 8.79
C ALA A 151 15.63 -16.24 10.04
N GLN A 152 14.73 -16.07 11.00
CA GLN A 152 14.72 -16.80 12.26
C GLN A 152 13.30 -17.30 12.52
N PHE A 153 13.18 -18.54 13.01
CA PHE A 153 11.94 -19.13 13.54
C PHE A 153 10.75 -19.08 12.59
N LEU A 154 10.95 -19.31 11.29
CA LEU A 154 9.86 -19.40 10.34
C LEU A 154 8.94 -20.57 10.71
N SER A 155 7.66 -20.24 10.87
CA SER A 155 6.64 -21.24 11.12
C SER A 155 6.45 -22.11 9.88
N ARG A 156 6.12 -23.38 10.10
CA ARG A 156 5.75 -24.29 9.01
C ARG A 156 4.45 -23.82 8.36
N SER A 157 4.24 -24.15 7.10
CA SER A 157 2.88 -24.16 6.54
C SER A 157 2.02 -25.17 7.31
N ASN A 158 0.70 -25.18 7.11
CA ASN A 158 -0.21 -26.12 7.79
C ASN A 158 -0.01 -27.59 7.35
N SER A 159 1.05 -27.88 6.60
CA SER A 159 1.44 -29.22 6.19
C SER A 159 1.97 -30.03 7.38
N THR A 160 2.15 -31.33 7.14
CA THR A 160 2.43 -32.33 8.17
C THR A 160 3.64 -31.99 9.05
N ILE A 161 3.72 -32.54 10.27
CA ILE A 161 4.81 -32.29 11.24
C ILE A 161 6.22 -32.55 10.67
N PHE A 162 6.33 -33.37 9.62
CA PHE A 162 7.59 -33.73 8.96
C PHE A 162 8.01 -32.76 7.87
N ASP A 163 7.16 -31.83 7.48
CA ASP A 163 7.46 -30.87 6.42
C ASP A 163 8.35 -29.76 6.97
N ILE A 164 9.51 -29.60 6.36
CA ILE A 164 10.48 -28.57 6.73
C ILE A 164 10.46 -27.53 5.63
N PRO A 165 10.17 -26.26 5.95
CA PRO A 165 10.04 -25.24 4.93
C PRO A 165 11.27 -25.12 4.03
N ASP A 166 11.00 -24.85 2.75
CA ASP A 166 11.92 -24.45 1.71
C ASP A 166 11.82 -22.93 1.47
N PRO A 167 12.28 -22.06 2.40
CA PRO A 167 11.88 -20.67 2.35
C PRO A 167 12.59 -19.85 1.27
N TYR A 168 11.86 -18.87 0.73
CA TYR A 168 12.40 -17.72 0.04
C TYR A 168 11.70 -16.43 0.48
N VAL A 169 12.40 -15.30 0.36
CA VAL A 169 11.84 -13.97 0.64
C VAL A 169 11.45 -13.30 -0.67
N LEU A 170 10.20 -12.88 -0.76
CA LEU A 170 9.66 -12.04 -1.81
C LEU A 170 9.49 -10.61 -1.26
N VAL A 171 10.14 -9.65 -1.89
CA VAL A 171 10.00 -8.22 -1.58
C VAL A 171 9.34 -7.52 -2.77
N SER A 172 8.22 -6.87 -2.51
CA SER A 172 7.48 -6.09 -3.51
C SER A 172 7.28 -4.65 -3.09
N ILE A 173 7.38 -3.75 -4.06
CA ILE A 173 7.06 -2.33 -3.92
C ILE A 173 5.64 -2.12 -4.41
N HIS A 174 4.77 -1.62 -3.53
CA HIS A 174 3.39 -1.23 -3.84
C HIS A 174 3.26 0.28 -3.76
N GLY A 175 2.35 0.87 -4.51
CA GLY A 175 2.20 2.32 -4.61
C GLY A 175 1.77 2.68 -6.01
N LEU A 176 2.48 3.62 -6.62
CA LEU A 176 2.23 4.00 -8.02
C LEU A 176 2.65 2.89 -8.99
N PRO A 177 1.94 2.72 -10.13
CA PRO A 177 2.29 1.73 -11.14
C PRO A 177 3.74 1.81 -11.65
N CYS A 178 4.31 3.02 -11.74
CA CYS A 178 5.69 3.20 -12.20
C CYS A 178 6.75 2.66 -11.23
N ASP A 179 6.41 2.54 -9.95
CA ASP A 179 7.33 2.05 -8.90
C ASP A 179 7.12 0.57 -8.58
N HIS A 180 6.04 -0.03 -9.11
CA HIS A 180 5.70 -1.42 -8.81
C HIS A 180 6.76 -2.38 -9.33
N GLN A 181 7.42 -3.06 -8.39
CA GLN A 181 8.53 -3.97 -8.66
C GLN A 181 8.51 -5.10 -7.65
N THR A 182 8.87 -6.30 -8.08
CA THR A 182 8.97 -7.47 -7.22
C THR A 182 10.31 -8.17 -7.46
N ARG A 183 10.97 -8.57 -6.38
CA ARG A 183 12.21 -9.37 -6.41
C ARG A 183 12.08 -10.48 -5.37
N LYS A 184 12.66 -11.64 -5.67
CA LYS A 184 12.73 -12.76 -4.73
C LYS A 184 14.15 -13.23 -4.55
N THR A 185 14.46 -13.75 -3.39
CA THR A 185 15.71 -14.48 -3.14
C THR A 185 15.67 -15.87 -3.77
N LYS A 186 16.81 -16.55 -3.79
CA LYS A 186 16.86 -18.00 -3.96
C LYS A 186 16.06 -18.73 -2.87
N VAL A 187 15.68 -19.96 -3.16
CA VAL A 187 15.10 -20.91 -2.19
C VAL A 187 16.22 -21.52 -1.35
N ILE A 188 16.02 -21.62 -0.03
CA ILE A 188 16.84 -22.44 0.86
C ILE A 188 16.08 -23.70 1.16
N GLN A 189 16.70 -24.86 0.94
CA GLN A 189 16.03 -26.14 1.09
C GLN A 189 16.05 -26.61 2.55
N ASN A 190 14.90 -27.09 3.04
CA ASN A 190 14.68 -27.75 4.32
C ASN A 190 15.27 -26.98 5.51
N ASN A 191 15.05 -25.66 5.56
CA ASN A 191 15.47 -24.85 6.70
C ASN A 191 14.51 -23.67 6.98
N GLY A 192 13.56 -23.89 7.88
CA GLY A 192 12.73 -22.82 8.47
C GLY A 192 13.30 -22.19 9.74
N LEU A 193 14.33 -22.77 10.37
CA LEU A 193 14.81 -22.32 11.68
C LEU A 193 15.71 -21.09 11.57
N ASP A 194 16.70 -21.14 10.68
CA ASP A 194 17.73 -20.12 10.52
C ASP A 194 18.28 -20.02 9.08
N PRO A 195 17.44 -19.97 8.02
CA PRO A 195 17.90 -19.91 6.65
C PRO A 195 18.76 -18.67 6.39
N ILE A 196 19.82 -18.82 5.59
CA ILE A 196 20.76 -17.75 5.22
C ILE A 196 20.78 -17.59 3.70
N TRP A 197 20.35 -16.43 3.21
CA TRP A 197 20.39 -16.08 1.79
C TRP A 197 21.63 -15.28 1.41
N ASN A 198 21.98 -14.26 2.20
CA ASN A 198 23.00 -13.26 1.89
C ASN A 198 22.86 -12.68 0.48
N GLU A 199 21.63 -12.32 0.10
CA GLU A 199 21.31 -11.88 -1.25
C GLU A 199 20.98 -10.38 -1.28
N LYS A 200 21.60 -9.65 -2.20
CA LYS A 200 21.34 -8.22 -2.39
C LYS A 200 20.30 -8.03 -3.48
N ILE A 201 19.22 -7.32 -3.16
CA ILE A 201 18.18 -6.88 -4.09
C ILE A 201 18.06 -5.36 -4.05
N SER A 202 17.64 -4.73 -5.15
CA SER A 202 17.52 -3.27 -5.20
C SER A 202 16.31 -2.82 -6.02
N PHE A 203 15.76 -1.68 -5.63
CA PHE A 203 14.56 -1.07 -6.19
C PHE A 203 14.80 0.41 -6.41
N ARG A 204 14.54 0.90 -7.62
CA ARG A 204 14.50 2.35 -7.92
C ARG A 204 13.07 2.84 -7.76
N ILE A 205 12.85 3.83 -6.90
CA ILE A 205 11.52 4.26 -6.46
C ILE A 205 11.38 5.75 -6.73
N LYS A 206 10.52 6.14 -7.67
CA LYS A 206 10.33 7.52 -8.10
C LYS A 206 9.51 8.35 -7.10
N TYR A 207 8.53 7.74 -6.44
CA TYR A 207 7.65 8.40 -5.48
C TYR A 207 7.67 7.73 -4.09
N PRO A 208 8.76 7.91 -3.32
CA PRO A 208 8.92 7.28 -2.01
C PRO A 208 7.76 7.48 -1.04
N LYS A 209 7.11 8.66 -1.05
CA LYS A 209 5.98 8.95 -0.15
C LYS A 209 4.71 8.17 -0.43
N MET A 210 4.63 7.49 -1.59
CA MET A 210 3.51 6.61 -1.96
C MET A 210 3.88 5.14 -1.90
N ALA A 211 5.15 4.81 -1.67
CA ALA A 211 5.67 3.46 -1.72
C ALA A 211 5.47 2.73 -0.38
N LEU A 212 4.91 1.52 -0.47
CA LEU A 212 4.90 0.51 0.58
C LEU A 212 5.89 -0.58 0.18
N VAL A 213 6.74 -0.98 1.13
CA VAL A 213 7.65 -2.12 0.98
C VAL A 213 7.00 -3.31 1.66
N TYR A 214 6.70 -4.35 0.89
CA TYR A 214 6.04 -5.55 1.37
C TYR A 214 7.00 -6.74 1.34
N PHE A 215 7.31 -7.25 2.53
CA PHE A 215 8.08 -8.46 2.74
C PHE A 215 7.12 -9.63 2.91
N SER A 216 7.36 -10.70 2.19
CA SER A 216 6.64 -11.95 2.35
C SER A 216 7.61 -13.12 2.25
N VAL A 217 7.42 -14.11 3.10
CA VAL A 217 8.22 -15.33 3.11
C VAL A 217 7.30 -16.46 2.69
N TYR A 218 7.75 -17.23 1.72
CA TYR A 218 7.02 -18.33 1.13
C TYR A 218 7.78 -19.63 1.35
N ASP A 219 7.03 -20.71 1.48
CA ASP A 219 7.48 -22.08 1.38
C ASP A 219 7.40 -22.51 -0.08
N TYR A 220 8.51 -22.90 -0.69
CA TYR A 220 8.50 -23.34 -2.09
C TYR A 220 7.97 -24.76 -2.22
N ASP A 221 6.96 -24.95 -3.07
CA ASP A 221 6.41 -26.27 -3.37
C ASP A 221 6.62 -26.64 -4.84
N ALA A 222 7.27 -27.78 -5.10
CA ALA A 222 7.54 -28.22 -6.46
C ALA A 222 6.28 -28.66 -7.24
N PHE A 223 5.21 -29.04 -6.54
CA PHE A 223 4.02 -29.66 -7.13
C PHE A 223 2.71 -28.87 -6.89
N THR A 224 2.73 -27.90 -5.98
CA THR A 224 1.57 -27.07 -5.59
C THR A 224 1.95 -25.59 -5.63
N SER A 225 1.01 -24.71 -5.30
CA SER A 225 1.31 -23.30 -5.11
C SER A 225 2.08 -23.09 -3.82
N ASP A 226 3.15 -22.29 -3.88
CA ASP A 226 3.94 -21.88 -2.73
C ASP A 226 3.06 -21.31 -1.58
N ASP A 227 3.30 -21.78 -0.37
CA ASP A 227 2.55 -21.37 0.81
C ASP A 227 3.16 -20.11 1.46
N LYS A 228 2.36 -19.06 1.64
CA LYS A 228 2.80 -17.87 2.38
C LYS A 228 2.94 -18.20 3.87
N LEU A 229 4.16 -18.20 4.37
CA LEU A 229 4.49 -18.47 5.77
C LEU A 229 4.24 -17.25 6.66
N ALA A 230 4.76 -16.10 6.23
CA ALA A 230 4.73 -14.89 7.03
C ALA A 230 4.94 -13.64 6.17
N HIS A 231 4.61 -12.48 6.71
CA HIS A 231 4.65 -11.23 5.95
C HIS A 231 4.80 -10.00 6.85
N PHE A 232 5.24 -8.89 6.28
CA PHE A 232 5.27 -7.59 6.92
C PHE A 232 5.27 -6.48 5.87
N CYS A 233 4.48 -5.43 6.09
CA CYS A 233 4.41 -4.28 5.19
C CYS A 233 4.66 -3.00 5.97
N LEU A 234 5.37 -2.05 5.37
CA LEU A 234 5.56 -0.70 5.91
C LEU A 234 5.73 0.34 4.78
N PRO A 235 5.46 1.63 5.03
CA PRO A 235 5.82 2.69 4.11
C PRO A 235 7.34 2.80 4.01
N LEU A 236 7.85 3.10 2.81
CA LEU A 236 9.29 3.35 2.63
C LEU A 236 9.80 4.47 3.53
N THR A 237 8.98 5.49 3.78
CA THR A 237 9.28 6.63 4.66
C THR A 237 9.51 6.25 6.11
N MET A 238 9.03 5.08 6.55
CA MET A 238 9.26 4.56 7.91
C MET A 238 10.46 3.63 8.02
N MET A 239 11.07 3.27 6.89
CA MET A 239 12.13 2.28 6.87
C MET A 239 13.44 2.86 7.42
N GLN A 240 14.08 2.14 8.33
CA GLN A 240 15.35 2.55 8.94
C GLN A 240 16.54 1.86 8.27
N THR A 241 17.63 2.60 8.04
CA THR A 241 18.86 2.11 7.43
C THR A 241 19.75 1.34 8.41
N GLY A 242 20.69 0.56 7.86
CA GLY A 242 21.61 -0.31 8.57
C GLY A 242 21.03 -1.71 8.83
N TYR A 243 21.64 -2.42 9.79
CA TYR A 243 21.19 -3.77 10.18
C TYR A 243 19.89 -3.71 10.99
N ARG A 244 18.85 -4.44 10.56
CA ARG A 244 17.53 -4.46 11.19
C ARG A 244 16.93 -5.85 11.17
N HIS A 245 16.17 -6.17 12.22
CA HIS A 245 15.22 -7.27 12.19
C HIS A 245 13.84 -6.75 11.79
N ILE A 246 13.27 -7.36 10.75
CA ILE A 246 11.88 -7.18 10.35
C ILE A 246 11.06 -8.25 11.07
N HIS A 247 10.20 -7.83 11.99
CA HIS A 247 9.32 -8.74 12.72
C HIS A 247 8.13 -9.07 11.83
N LEU A 248 8.02 -10.34 11.46
CA LEU A 248 6.96 -10.79 10.58
C LEU A 248 5.66 -11.07 11.35
N ARG A 249 4.58 -11.21 10.61
CA ARG A 249 3.26 -11.63 11.07
C ARG A 249 2.84 -12.88 10.31
N THR A 250 1.95 -13.69 10.88
CA THR A 250 1.40 -14.87 10.21
C THR A 250 0.52 -14.45 9.02
N LYS A 251 0.09 -15.38 8.17
CA LYS A 251 -0.86 -15.11 7.08
C LYS A 251 -2.15 -14.40 7.55
N ASN A 252 -2.58 -14.64 8.79
CA ASN A 252 -3.77 -14.03 9.39
C ASN A 252 -3.43 -12.75 10.17
N ASN A 253 -2.25 -12.18 9.94
CA ASN A 253 -1.77 -10.98 10.61
C ASN A 253 -1.60 -11.13 12.14
N ASP A 254 -1.43 -12.35 12.66
CA ASP A 254 -1.10 -12.57 14.07
C ASP A 254 0.39 -12.33 14.36
N SER A 255 0.71 -12.05 15.63
CA SER A 255 2.10 -11.92 16.06
C SER A 255 2.83 -13.27 16.00
N THR A 256 4.09 -13.26 15.58
CA THR A 256 4.96 -14.45 15.56
C THR A 256 6.37 -14.09 16.02
N HIS A 257 7.18 -15.10 16.34
CA HIS A 257 8.61 -14.96 16.60
C HIS A 257 9.45 -14.92 15.31
N SER A 258 8.82 -15.12 14.15
CA SER A 258 9.50 -15.09 12.86
C SER A 258 10.07 -13.70 12.55
N THR A 259 11.35 -13.63 12.19
CA THR A 259 11.96 -12.37 11.73
C THR A 259 12.84 -12.56 10.50
N ILE A 260 13.03 -11.50 9.71
CA ILE A 260 14.07 -11.43 8.67
C ILE A 260 15.15 -10.47 9.16
N PHE A 261 16.41 -10.90 9.14
CA PHE A 261 17.56 -10.03 9.36
C PHE A 261 18.04 -9.46 8.03
N VAL A 262 18.10 -8.13 7.94
CA VAL A 262 18.44 -7.41 6.72
C VAL A 262 19.45 -6.30 7.00
N HIS A 263 20.23 -5.95 5.98
CA HIS A 263 20.88 -4.63 5.92
C HIS A 263 20.10 -3.76 4.93
N VAL A 264 19.67 -2.58 5.39
CA VAL A 264 18.89 -1.63 4.61
C VAL A 264 19.77 -0.44 4.24
N ASP A 265 19.80 -0.09 2.96
CA ASP A 265 20.46 1.10 2.46
C ASP A 265 19.49 1.88 1.57
N ILE A 266 19.44 3.20 1.77
CA ILE A 266 18.53 4.10 1.05
C ILE A 266 19.34 5.31 0.61
N GLU A 267 19.50 5.45 -0.70
CA GLU A 267 20.23 6.54 -1.32
C GLU A 267 19.26 7.39 -2.15
N ASN A 268 19.54 8.69 -2.27
CA ASN A 268 18.83 9.52 -3.24
C ASN A 268 19.30 9.15 -4.65
N ASP A 269 18.36 9.06 -5.57
CA ASP A 269 18.66 8.80 -6.98
C ASP A 269 18.93 10.12 -7.69
N ASP A 270 20.20 10.51 -7.65
CA ASP A 270 20.71 11.82 -8.08
C ASP A 270 20.62 12.07 -9.60
N GLU A 271 20.17 11.10 -10.41
CA GLU A 271 20.06 11.24 -11.87
C GLU A 271 19.12 12.39 -12.33
N ASN A 272 18.35 13.03 -11.44
CA ASN A 272 17.39 14.10 -11.78
C ASN A 272 17.59 15.45 -11.07
N ILE A 273 18.64 15.64 -10.27
CA ILE A 273 18.85 16.88 -9.49
C ILE A 273 19.05 18.14 -10.36
N PHE A 274 19.35 17.99 -11.65
CA PHE A 274 19.57 19.13 -12.56
C PHE A 274 18.30 19.77 -13.13
N SER A 275 17.09 19.31 -12.81
CA SER A 275 15.84 19.85 -13.41
C SER A 275 15.00 20.76 -12.51
N THR A 276 15.28 20.85 -11.20
CA THR A 276 14.37 21.51 -10.22
C THR A 276 14.82 22.88 -9.72
N ARG A 277 15.72 23.57 -10.44
CA ARG A 277 15.95 25.03 -10.25
C ARG A 277 15.20 25.84 -11.31
N LEU A 278 13.87 25.83 -11.30
CA LEU A 278 13.02 26.86 -11.91
C LEU A 278 11.76 27.07 -11.05
#